data_AF-A0A7S4JA40-F1
#
_entry.id   AF-A0A7S4JA40-F1
#
_cell.length_a   1.000
_cell.length_b   1.000
_cell.length_c   1.000
_cell.angle_alpha   90.00
_cell.angle_beta   90.00
_cell.angle_gamma   90.00
#
_symmetry.space_group_name_H-M   'P 1'
#
loop_
_entity.id
_entity.type
_entity.pdbx_description
1 polymer ?
#
loop_
_entity_poly.entity_id
_entity_poly.type
_entity_poly.pdbx_seq_one_letter_code
_entity_poly.pdbx_strand_id
1 'polypeptide(L)'
;MAPSPLFVSTSGEKPALLSISFASDPAGSLGTQLMNHDKGSPGEMFTPGYASVGRLLEGETVARKCGVKVGDVLVAVNGEGFRRFKPEHKDEDLDDLTSHMDGMGLKDLDEKARVIAGKKDGEHYTALLGKIKAVKKAADPENPLLLSLERYDWDSRVNSWPRFLVAREGDVPAAMQMIQQHETWRQSHFPVDLTNKGLQDVLKAKAVAEIDVEHEGLPPTVYVSFSKLQALESDHSPQDVVNAFVIFTEELLSRAANPRQPKTSQFIDLTGVSISSGLRVDILKKVYAAFEPNYPETLHKMVMFPVSRVVKLTASGLLSFVNENTKKKFVITDDLDVVCSELGWDKKEVEACGGVTDFMHKHEKHGSTMIFD
;
A
#
# COMPACT_ATOMS: atom_id res chain seq x y z
N MET A 1 -3.70 30.89 13.45
CA MET A 1 -2.86 30.27 12.40
C MET A 1 -2.47 28.89 12.89
N ALA A 2 -2.62 27.85 12.09
CA ALA A 2 -2.02 26.56 12.45
C ALA A 2 -0.50 26.77 12.55
N PRO A 3 0.17 26.28 13.60
CA PRO A 3 1.63 26.41 13.69
C PRO A 3 2.25 25.80 12.43
N SER A 4 3.18 26.54 11.81
CA SER A 4 4.02 26.01 10.73
C SER A 4 4.58 24.65 11.16
N PRO A 5 4.73 23.66 10.24
CA PRO A 5 5.42 22.43 10.55
C PRO A 5 6.74 22.77 11.25
N LEU A 6 6.90 22.33 12.50
CA LEU A 6 8.13 22.52 13.28
C LEU A 6 9.27 21.64 12.73
N PHE A 7 8.97 20.81 11.73
CA PHE A 7 9.87 19.90 11.04
C PHE A 7 9.53 19.88 9.54
N VAL A 8 10.56 19.89 8.69
CA VAL A 8 10.46 19.77 7.23
C VAL A 8 10.99 18.40 6.84
N SER A 9 10.18 17.58 6.17
CA SER A 9 10.58 16.26 5.67
C SER A 9 11.81 16.37 4.77
N THR A 10 12.81 15.52 5.00
CA THR A 10 14.01 15.40 4.15
C THR A 10 13.81 14.47 2.95
N SER A 11 12.66 13.80 2.84
CA SER A 11 12.30 12.98 1.68
C SER A 11 11.70 13.85 0.58
N GLY A 12 12.02 13.56 -0.69
CA GLY A 12 11.32 14.10 -1.85
C GLY A 12 9.85 13.64 -1.94
N GLU A 13 9.46 12.65 -1.12
CA GLU A 13 8.06 12.30 -0.90
C GLU A 13 7.34 13.39 -0.12
N LYS A 14 6.06 13.59 -0.41
CA LYS A 14 5.20 14.55 0.27
C LYS A 14 4.26 13.81 1.23
N PRO A 15 4.73 13.32 2.40
CA PRO A 15 3.84 12.70 3.37
C PRO A 15 2.79 13.71 3.84
N ALA A 16 1.61 13.23 4.21
CA ALA A 16 0.64 14.10 4.86
C ALA A 16 1.06 14.31 6.32
N LEU A 17 1.30 15.55 6.72
CA LEU A 17 1.65 15.91 8.10
C LEU A 17 0.37 16.12 8.92
N LEU A 18 0.26 15.41 10.04
CA LEU A 18 -0.83 15.52 10.99
C LEU A 18 -0.29 15.97 12.34
N SER A 19 -0.72 17.14 12.81
CA SER A 19 -0.35 17.69 14.12
C SER A 19 -1.54 17.58 15.09
N ILE A 20 -1.36 16.83 16.17
CA ILE A 20 -2.42 16.51 17.15
C ILE A 20 -2.05 17.11 18.49
N SER A 21 -2.94 17.94 19.04
CA SER A 21 -2.81 18.53 20.38
C SER A 21 -3.77 17.85 21.37
N PHE A 22 -3.29 17.57 22.58
CA PHE A 22 -4.06 16.96 23.66
C PHE A 22 -4.50 17.96 24.74
N ALA A 23 -4.64 19.24 24.40
CA ALA A 23 -4.87 20.32 25.38
C ALA A 23 -6.07 20.10 26.34
N SER A 24 -7.08 19.34 25.92
CA SER A 24 -8.29 19.05 26.72
C SER A 24 -8.42 17.61 27.20
N ASP A 25 -7.43 16.74 26.94
CA ASP A 25 -7.45 15.34 27.38
C ASP A 25 -6.51 15.14 28.57
N PRO A 26 -7.03 15.01 29.81
CA PRO A 26 -6.20 14.80 31.00
C PRO A 26 -5.42 13.46 30.98
N ALA A 27 -5.81 12.48 30.15
CA ALA A 27 -5.01 11.27 29.94
C ALA A 27 -3.89 11.46 28.89
N GLY A 28 -3.99 12.52 28.08
CA GLY A 28 -3.13 12.79 26.92
C GLY A 28 -3.03 11.59 25.97
N SER A 29 -4.06 10.75 25.91
CA SER A 29 -3.99 9.46 25.24
C SER A 29 -4.34 9.64 23.77
N LEU A 30 -3.41 9.27 22.89
CA LEU A 30 -3.69 9.20 21.45
C LEU A 30 -4.81 8.18 21.17
N GLY A 31 -5.00 7.17 22.02
CA GLY A 31 -5.95 6.09 21.77
C GLY A 31 -5.45 5.11 20.72
N THR A 32 -4.14 4.87 20.72
CA THR A 32 -3.45 3.96 19.80
C THR A 32 -2.42 3.12 20.53
N GLN A 33 -2.06 1.99 19.94
CA GLN A 33 -0.90 1.20 20.31
C GLN A 33 0.24 1.55 19.34
N LEU A 34 1.35 2.05 19.86
CA LEU A 34 2.54 2.33 19.07
C LEU A 34 3.36 1.04 18.89
N MET A 35 3.85 0.83 17.68
CA MET A 35 4.89 -0.16 17.39
C MET A 35 6.26 0.51 17.53
N ASN A 36 7.16 -0.18 18.23
CA ASN A 36 8.55 0.24 18.38
C ASN A 36 9.40 -0.30 17.22
N HIS A 37 10.15 0.58 16.56
CA HIS A 37 11.10 0.23 15.50
C HIS A 37 12.55 0.58 15.87
N ASP A 38 12.90 0.48 17.15
CA ASP A 38 14.24 0.79 17.73
C ASP A 38 15.39 -0.04 17.19
N LYS A 39 15.10 -1.26 16.75
CA LYS A 39 16.10 -2.16 16.18
C LYS A 39 16.12 -2.10 14.65
N GLY A 40 15.24 -1.27 14.07
CA GLY A 40 14.78 -1.41 12.70
C GLY A 40 14.10 -2.77 12.49
N SER A 41 13.39 -2.93 11.38
CA SER A 41 13.20 -4.27 10.83
C SER A 41 14.31 -4.54 9.80
N PRO A 42 14.80 -5.78 9.66
CA PRO A 42 15.71 -6.15 8.59
C PRO A 42 15.12 -5.67 7.25
N GLY A 43 15.87 -4.82 6.54
CA GLY A 43 15.40 -4.29 5.28
C GLY A 43 14.38 -3.16 5.37
N GLU A 44 14.38 -2.34 6.42
CA GLU A 44 13.69 -1.04 6.43
C GLU A 44 14.62 0.09 5.97
N MET A 45 14.05 1.09 5.27
CA MET A 45 14.79 2.33 4.93
C MET A 45 14.73 3.40 6.02
N PHE A 46 13.96 3.16 7.08
CA PHE A 46 14.02 3.97 8.27
C PHE A 46 15.31 3.67 9.04
N THR A 47 15.96 4.72 9.54
CA THR A 47 16.91 4.51 10.62
C THR A 47 16.16 3.94 11.84
N PRO A 48 16.75 2.99 12.57
CA PRO A 48 16.19 2.50 13.82
C PRO A 48 15.88 3.66 14.79
N GLY A 49 14.77 3.56 15.53
CA GLY A 49 14.46 4.56 16.58
C GLY A 49 13.15 5.34 16.46
N TYR A 50 12.27 4.95 15.54
CA TYR A 50 10.98 5.61 15.34
C TYR A 50 9.81 4.79 15.91
N ALA A 51 8.65 5.43 16.00
CA ALA A 51 7.39 4.78 16.37
C ALA A 51 6.36 4.92 15.23
N SER A 52 5.57 3.88 14.98
CA SER A 52 4.40 3.97 14.11
C SER A 52 3.14 3.56 14.84
N VAL A 53 1.98 3.97 14.34
CA VAL A 53 0.68 3.51 14.84
C VAL A 53 0.49 2.06 14.39
N GLY A 54 0.50 1.11 15.33
CA GLY A 54 0.27 -0.31 15.05
C GLY A 54 -1.20 -0.72 15.15
N ARG A 55 -1.96 -0.07 16.04
CA ARG A 55 -3.40 -0.33 16.23
C ARG A 55 -4.11 0.94 16.71
N LEU A 56 -5.33 1.16 16.24
CA LEU A 56 -6.26 2.13 16.81
C LEU A 56 -7.13 1.44 17.86
N LEU A 57 -7.23 2.01 19.07
CA LEU A 57 -8.16 1.49 20.08
C LEU A 57 -9.61 1.72 19.65
N GLU A 58 -10.53 0.92 20.18
CA GLU A 58 -11.97 1.07 19.94
C GLU A 58 -12.54 2.30 20.65
N GLY A 59 -13.71 2.76 20.21
CA GLY A 59 -14.40 3.93 20.75
C GLY A 59 -13.94 5.27 20.15
N GLU A 60 -14.46 6.37 20.68
CA GLU A 60 -14.26 7.72 20.16
C GLU A 60 -12.95 8.34 20.69
N THR A 61 -11.81 7.91 20.15
CA THR A 61 -10.47 8.35 20.61
C THR A 61 -9.98 9.61 19.90
N VAL A 62 -9.00 10.31 20.50
CA VAL A 62 -8.35 11.48 19.87
C VAL A 62 -7.74 11.11 18.51
N ALA A 63 -7.07 9.97 18.40
CA ALA A 63 -6.55 9.47 17.12
C ALA A 63 -7.62 9.39 16.04
N ARG A 64 -8.77 8.78 16.35
CA ARG A 64 -9.87 8.64 15.38
C ARG A 64 -10.47 9.99 15.00
N LYS A 65 -10.67 10.90 15.98
CA LYS A 65 -11.15 12.27 15.72
C LYS A 65 -10.22 13.07 14.84
N CYS A 66 -8.91 12.88 14.99
CA CYS A 66 -7.88 13.54 14.19
C CYS A 66 -7.55 12.77 12.89
N GLY A 67 -8.28 11.70 12.59
CA GLY A 67 -8.11 10.93 11.36
C GLY A 67 -6.79 10.16 11.26
N VAL A 68 -6.16 9.81 12.39
CA VAL A 68 -4.96 8.96 12.46
C VAL A 68 -5.28 7.57 11.92
N LYS A 69 -4.33 6.98 11.19
CA LYS A 69 -4.43 5.65 10.61
C LYS A 69 -3.32 4.73 11.10
N VAL A 70 -3.56 3.42 11.01
CA VAL A 70 -2.51 2.41 11.19
C VAL A 70 -1.42 2.66 10.13
N GLY A 71 -0.15 2.62 10.55
CA GLY A 71 1.01 2.94 9.72
C GLY A 71 1.50 4.38 9.81
N ASP A 72 0.70 5.33 10.33
CA ASP A 72 1.16 6.71 10.54
C ASP A 72 2.41 6.73 11.44
N VAL A 73 3.44 7.46 11.03
CA VAL A 73 4.75 7.48 11.70
C VAL A 73 4.84 8.70 12.60
N LEU A 74 5.16 8.50 13.87
CA LEU A 74 5.40 9.61 14.78
C LEU A 74 6.81 10.17 14.53
N VAL A 75 6.87 11.44 14.13
CA VAL A 75 8.13 12.09 13.72
C VAL A 75 8.57 13.21 14.64
N ALA A 76 7.65 13.84 15.38
CA ALA A 76 8.02 14.87 16.35
C ALA A 76 7.08 14.91 17.56
N VAL A 77 7.61 15.41 18.69
CA VAL A 77 6.87 15.67 19.94
C VAL A 77 7.15 17.10 20.40
N ASN A 78 6.12 17.95 20.45
CA ASN A 78 6.23 19.39 20.73
C ASN A 78 7.29 20.10 19.87
N GLY A 79 7.39 19.69 18.60
CA GLY A 79 8.35 20.22 17.63
C GLY A 79 9.72 19.55 17.64
N GLU A 80 10.05 18.78 18.67
CA GLU A 80 11.30 18.03 18.73
C GLU A 80 11.25 16.82 17.81
N GLY A 81 12.12 16.77 16.80
CA GLY A 81 12.16 15.71 15.79
C GLY A 81 12.83 14.41 16.28
N PHE A 82 12.30 13.27 15.86
CA PHE A 82 12.78 11.93 16.24
C PHE A 82 13.08 11.00 15.05
N ARG A 83 12.84 11.42 13.79
CA ARG A 83 13.03 10.59 12.59
C ARG A 83 14.29 10.96 11.80
N ARG A 84 15.07 9.96 11.36
CA ARG A 84 15.99 10.11 10.20
C ARG A 84 15.60 9.15 9.07
N PHE A 85 15.47 9.67 7.85
CA PHE A 85 15.90 8.87 6.70
C PHE A 85 17.41 8.69 6.84
N LYS A 86 17.94 7.51 6.50
CA LYS A 86 19.39 7.41 6.33
C LYS A 86 19.73 8.42 5.22
N PRO A 87 20.55 9.46 5.48
CA PRO A 87 20.84 10.42 4.43
C PRO A 87 21.43 9.69 3.23
N GLU A 88 21.05 10.11 2.02
CA GLU A 88 21.60 9.57 0.77
C GLU A 88 23.11 9.86 0.64
N HIS A 89 23.62 10.73 1.51
CA HIS A 89 25.02 11.12 1.66
C HIS A 89 25.52 10.75 3.06
N LYS A 90 26.84 10.58 3.26
CA LYS A 90 27.37 10.41 4.62
C LYS A 90 27.12 11.70 5.40
N ASP A 91 26.95 11.62 6.72
CA ASP A 91 26.77 12.80 7.59
C ASP A 91 27.92 13.81 7.41
N GLU A 92 29.10 13.34 7.00
CA GLU A 92 30.31 14.12 6.69
C GLU A 92 30.21 14.90 5.36
N ASP A 93 29.36 14.44 4.42
CA ASP A 93 29.19 14.96 3.07
C ASP A 93 27.97 15.91 2.95
N LEU A 94 27.17 16.03 4.01
CA LEU A 94 26.06 16.98 4.07
C LEU A 94 26.62 18.36 4.44
N ASP A 95 26.62 19.29 3.49
CA ASP A 95 26.86 20.71 3.80
C ASP A 95 25.86 21.16 4.86
N ASP A 96 26.38 21.73 5.96
CA ASP A 96 25.56 22.35 6.97
C ASP A 96 24.91 23.61 6.37
N LEU A 97 23.71 23.42 5.80
CA LEU A 97 22.92 24.48 5.16
C LEU A 97 22.62 25.65 6.11
N THR A 98 22.85 25.50 7.43
CA THR A 98 22.73 26.59 8.40
C THR A 98 23.82 27.66 8.25
N SER A 99 24.99 27.30 7.70
CA SER A 99 26.09 28.25 7.44
C SER A 99 25.72 29.39 6.49
N HIS A 100 24.69 29.19 5.65
CA HIS A 100 24.17 30.20 4.72
C HIS A 100 22.91 30.93 5.23
N MET A 101 22.34 30.50 6.36
CA MET A 101 21.10 31.07 6.92
C MET A 101 21.31 32.05 8.08
N ASP A 102 22.58 32.30 8.46
CA ASP A 102 22.99 33.24 9.52
C ASP A 102 22.48 34.69 9.32
N GLY A 103 21.98 35.03 8.12
CA GLY A 103 21.40 36.34 7.80
C GLY A 103 19.89 36.51 8.02
N MET A 104 19.12 35.44 8.32
CA MET A 104 17.65 35.49 8.32
C MET A 104 16.97 35.50 9.70
N GLY A 105 17.72 35.57 10.81
CA GLY A 105 17.13 35.76 12.15
C GLY A 105 16.31 34.57 12.69
N LEU A 106 16.48 33.37 12.14
CA LEU A 106 15.73 32.15 12.50
C LEU A 106 16.41 31.27 13.58
N LYS A 107 17.37 31.81 14.35
CA LYS A 107 18.24 31.04 15.26
C LYS A 107 17.50 30.24 16.35
N ASP A 108 16.32 30.67 16.78
CA ASP A 108 15.57 30.00 17.87
C ASP A 108 14.69 28.83 17.40
N LEU A 109 14.48 28.66 16.09
CA LEU A 109 13.75 27.51 15.54
C LEU A 109 14.67 26.29 15.34
N ASP A 110 15.99 26.52 15.29
CA ASP A 110 16.98 25.53 14.83
C ASP A 110 17.36 24.49 15.91
N GLU A 111 17.37 24.84 17.20
CA GLU A 111 17.66 23.84 18.24
C GLU A 111 16.50 22.85 18.49
N LYS A 112 15.26 23.25 18.21
CA LYS A 112 14.07 22.42 18.46
C LYS A 112 13.71 21.54 17.27
N ALA A 113 14.05 21.94 16.04
CA ALA A 113 13.77 21.17 14.83
C ALA A 113 14.77 20.02 14.56
N ARG A 114 15.89 19.98 15.31
CA ARG A 114 16.93 18.96 15.14
C ARG A 114 16.44 17.60 15.61
N VAL A 115 16.55 16.62 14.70
CA VAL A 115 16.48 15.20 15.06
C VAL A 115 17.54 14.94 16.12
N ILE A 116 17.16 14.39 17.28
CA ILE A 116 18.08 14.19 18.41
C ILE A 116 19.41 13.60 17.92
N ALA A 117 20.47 14.41 17.96
CA ALA A 117 21.80 14.02 17.53
C ALA A 117 22.56 13.31 18.67
N GLY A 118 23.44 12.37 18.32
CA GLY A 118 24.36 11.74 19.27
C GLY A 118 23.78 10.63 20.15
N LYS A 119 22.60 10.10 19.84
CA LYS A 119 22.03 8.91 20.50
C LYS A 119 22.48 7.64 19.79
N LYS A 120 22.69 6.56 20.55
CA LYS A 120 22.98 5.24 20.00
C LYS A 120 21.69 4.57 19.49
N ASP A 121 21.83 3.61 18.58
CA ASP A 121 20.73 2.76 18.12
C ASP A 121 19.92 2.21 19.31
N GLY A 122 18.60 2.35 19.27
CA GLY A 122 17.68 1.93 20.34
C GLY A 122 17.47 2.94 21.49
N GLU A 123 18.18 4.07 21.52
CA GLU A 123 17.92 5.13 22.51
C GLU A 123 16.84 6.14 22.05
N HIS A 124 16.57 6.19 20.74
CA HIS A 124 15.67 7.18 20.14
C HIS A 124 14.20 6.99 20.51
N TYR A 125 13.65 5.78 20.47
CA TYR A 125 12.27 5.54 20.93
C TYR A 125 12.15 5.76 22.44
N THR A 126 13.17 5.37 23.21
CA THR A 126 13.20 5.64 24.66
C THR A 126 13.19 7.14 24.93
N ALA A 127 13.94 7.93 24.17
CA ALA A 127 13.94 9.39 24.24
C ALA A 127 12.58 9.97 23.84
N LEU A 128 11.97 9.48 22.75
CA LEU A 128 10.63 9.85 22.30
C LEU A 128 9.57 9.58 23.38
N LEU A 129 9.56 8.37 23.94
CA LEU A 129 8.64 8.03 25.02
C LEU A 129 8.93 8.84 26.28
N GLY A 130 10.20 9.09 26.59
CA GLY A 130 10.63 9.96 27.67
C GLY A 130 10.08 11.38 27.53
N LYS A 131 10.16 11.95 26.32
CA LYS A 131 9.61 13.28 26.01
C LYS A 131 8.09 13.31 26.17
N ILE A 132 7.37 12.33 25.61
CA ILE A 132 5.91 12.22 25.77
C ILE A 132 5.54 12.15 27.26
N LYS A 133 6.21 11.31 28.04
CA LYS A 133 5.96 11.17 29.48
C LYS A 133 6.28 12.46 30.25
N ALA A 134 7.37 13.15 29.89
CA ALA A 134 7.77 14.40 30.53
C ALA A 134 6.73 15.50 30.30
N VAL A 135 6.27 15.69 29.05
CA VAL A 135 5.24 16.68 28.71
C VAL A 135 3.92 16.35 29.42
N LYS A 136 3.50 15.07 29.40
CA LYS A 136 2.31 14.64 30.14
C LYS A 136 2.40 14.89 31.64
N LYS A 137 3.57 14.61 32.25
CA LYS A 137 3.79 14.81 33.69
C LYS A 137 3.76 16.27 34.10
N ALA A 138 4.22 17.17 33.23
CA ALA A 138 4.19 18.61 33.48
C ALA A 138 2.75 19.14 33.61
N ALA A 139 1.80 18.52 32.88
CA ALA A 139 0.38 18.89 32.88
C ALA A 139 0.17 20.41 32.66
N ASP A 140 1.06 21.04 31.89
CA ASP A 140 1.05 22.47 31.62
C ASP A 140 0.00 22.80 30.55
N PRO A 141 -1.08 23.53 30.89
CA PRO A 141 -2.13 23.86 29.94
C PRO A 141 -1.64 24.78 28.80
N GLU A 142 -0.58 25.56 29.03
CA GLU A 142 0.00 26.44 28.01
C GLU A 142 0.93 25.69 27.05
N ASN A 143 1.31 24.45 27.40
CA ASN A 143 2.23 23.63 26.62
C ASN A 143 1.70 22.20 26.48
N PRO A 144 0.58 22.02 25.74
CA PRO A 144 -0.05 20.73 25.59
C PRO A 144 0.87 19.74 24.87
N LEU A 145 0.64 18.44 25.07
CA LEU A 145 1.29 17.44 24.25
C LEU A 145 0.86 17.65 22.79
N LEU A 146 1.85 17.88 21.92
CA LEU A 146 1.69 18.00 20.49
C LEU A 146 2.45 16.85 19.83
N LEU A 147 1.76 16.03 19.05
CA LEU A 147 2.38 14.96 18.26
C LEU A 147 2.29 15.33 16.80
N SER A 148 3.41 15.25 16.08
CA SER A 148 3.44 15.36 14.63
C SER A 148 3.66 13.99 14.02
N LEU A 149 2.70 13.56 13.19
CA LEU A 149 2.74 12.30 12.48
C LEU A 149 2.89 12.55 10.98
N GLU A 150 3.63 11.69 10.31
CA GLU A 150 3.69 11.63 8.85
C GLU A 150 2.95 10.39 8.35
N ARG A 151 2.01 10.60 7.43
CA ARG A 151 1.34 9.52 6.71
C ARG A 151 2.03 9.24 5.39
N TYR A 152 2.37 7.97 5.22
CA TYR A 152 2.98 7.42 4.02
C TYR A 152 1.99 6.51 3.33
N ASP A 153 1.82 6.69 2.03
CA ASP A 153 0.98 5.80 1.22
C ASP A 153 1.64 4.43 1.04
N TRP A 154 0.89 3.43 0.59
CA TRP A 154 1.34 2.05 0.47
C TRP A 154 2.57 1.86 -0.44
N ASP A 155 2.71 2.73 -1.43
CA ASP A 155 3.80 2.68 -2.41
C ASP A 155 4.93 3.68 -2.17
N SER A 156 4.82 4.48 -1.12
CA SER A 156 5.96 5.28 -0.66
C SER A 156 7.16 4.37 -0.42
N ARG A 157 8.36 4.84 -0.79
CA ARG A 157 9.66 4.20 -0.61
C ARG A 157 9.75 3.47 0.73
N VAL A 158 9.36 4.14 1.82
CA VAL A 158 9.45 3.57 3.16
C VAL A 158 8.56 2.35 3.41
N ASN A 159 7.39 2.30 2.77
CA ASN A 159 6.44 1.19 2.89
C ASN A 159 6.66 0.14 1.81
N SER A 160 7.15 0.54 0.63
CA SER A 160 7.36 -0.33 -0.51
C SER A 160 8.67 -1.10 -0.45
N TRP A 161 9.74 -0.52 0.10
CA TRP A 161 11.07 -1.13 0.11
C TRP A 161 11.14 -2.57 0.64
N PRO A 162 10.50 -2.94 1.77
CA PRO A 162 10.49 -4.33 2.23
C PRO A 162 9.96 -5.31 1.15
N ARG A 163 8.98 -4.89 0.34
CA ARG A 163 8.43 -5.72 -0.75
C ARG A 163 9.46 -5.96 -1.85
N PHE A 164 10.15 -4.90 -2.27
CA PHE A 164 11.20 -4.98 -3.29
C PHE A 164 12.38 -5.83 -2.80
N LEU A 165 12.76 -5.68 -1.53
CA LEU A 165 13.83 -6.46 -0.93
C LEU A 165 13.49 -7.94 -0.84
N VAL A 166 12.27 -8.29 -0.41
CA VAL A 166 11.80 -9.68 -0.37
C VAL A 166 11.74 -10.28 -1.78
N ALA A 167 11.25 -9.53 -2.78
CA ALA A 167 11.22 -9.97 -4.18
C ALA A 167 12.60 -10.14 -4.83
N ARG A 168 13.66 -9.67 -4.17
CA ARG A 168 15.06 -9.87 -4.56
C ARG A 168 15.84 -10.68 -3.51
N GLU A 169 15.14 -11.44 -2.67
CA GLU A 169 15.73 -12.37 -1.71
C GLU A 169 16.76 -11.73 -0.77
N GLY A 170 16.61 -10.43 -0.47
CA GLY A 170 17.55 -9.68 0.36
C GLY A 170 18.71 -9.02 -0.42
N ASP A 171 18.80 -9.17 -1.73
CA ASP A 171 19.79 -8.47 -2.58
C ASP A 171 19.46 -6.98 -2.66
N VAL A 172 20.17 -6.19 -1.85
CA VAL A 172 19.97 -4.74 -1.74
C VAL A 172 20.23 -4.00 -3.05
N PRO A 173 21.38 -4.20 -3.75
CA PRO A 173 21.59 -3.60 -5.08
C PRO A 173 20.47 -3.91 -6.08
N ALA A 174 20.03 -5.18 -6.19
CA ALA A 174 18.99 -5.57 -7.13
C ALA A 174 17.62 -4.98 -6.75
N ALA A 175 17.29 -4.94 -5.45
CA ALA A 175 16.08 -4.30 -4.95
C ALA A 175 16.08 -2.79 -5.23
N MET A 176 17.23 -2.12 -5.05
CA MET A 176 17.40 -0.69 -5.34
C MET A 176 17.22 -0.40 -6.83
N GLN A 177 17.79 -1.22 -7.70
CA GLN A 177 17.57 -1.08 -9.13
C GLN A 177 16.09 -1.27 -9.49
N MET A 178 15.43 -2.26 -8.89
CA MET A 178 14.03 -2.57 -9.15
C MET A 178 13.08 -1.44 -8.70
N ILE A 179 13.31 -0.84 -7.52
CA ILE A 179 12.49 0.30 -7.06
C ILE A 179 12.72 1.55 -7.92
N GLN A 180 13.94 1.81 -8.40
CA GLN A 180 14.21 2.91 -9.34
C GLN A 180 13.50 2.72 -10.69
N GLN A 181 13.49 1.48 -11.19
CA GLN A 181 12.75 1.13 -12.41
C GLN A 181 11.24 1.32 -12.20
N HIS A 182 10.72 0.89 -11.06
CA HIS A 182 9.32 1.11 -10.67
C HIS A 182 8.97 2.61 -10.60
N GLU A 183 9.81 3.43 -9.99
CA GLU A 183 9.61 4.88 -9.92
C GLU A 183 9.58 5.52 -11.32
N THR A 184 10.49 5.10 -12.19
CA THR A 184 10.52 5.54 -13.60
C THR A 184 9.24 5.11 -14.32
N TRP A 185 8.83 3.86 -14.13
CA TRP A 185 7.60 3.32 -14.69
C TRP A 185 6.39 4.14 -14.22
N ARG A 186 6.26 4.39 -12.91
CA ARG A 186 5.16 5.20 -12.36
C ARG A 186 5.08 6.58 -12.98
N GLN A 187 6.21 7.28 -13.10
CA GLN A 187 6.27 8.61 -13.71
C GLN A 187 5.82 8.60 -15.18
N SER A 188 6.11 7.52 -15.90
CA SER A 188 5.73 7.37 -17.31
C SER A 188 4.31 6.82 -17.53
N HIS A 189 3.79 6.07 -16.55
CA HIS A 189 2.53 5.33 -16.66
C HIS A 189 1.35 6.09 -16.06
N PHE A 190 1.60 6.93 -15.05
CA PHE A 190 0.56 7.71 -14.37
C PHE A 190 0.59 9.19 -14.73
N PRO A 191 -0.58 9.86 -14.79
CA PRO A 191 -1.91 9.29 -14.64
C PRO A 191 -2.29 8.41 -15.85
N VAL A 192 -3.01 7.31 -15.60
CA VAL A 192 -3.56 6.48 -16.67
C VAL A 192 -4.63 7.29 -17.40
N ASP A 193 -4.54 7.36 -18.73
CA ASP A 193 -5.51 8.08 -19.55
C ASP A 193 -6.87 7.36 -19.56
N LEU A 194 -7.76 7.79 -18.67
CA LEU A 194 -9.12 7.29 -18.59
C LEU A 194 -9.97 7.69 -19.81
N THR A 195 -9.54 8.60 -20.69
CA THR A 195 -10.29 8.95 -21.91
C THR A 195 -10.04 7.98 -23.06
N ASN A 196 -9.08 7.06 -22.90
CA ASN A 196 -8.81 6.01 -23.88
C ASN A 196 -10.05 5.13 -24.11
N LYS A 197 -10.53 5.08 -25.35
CA LYS A 197 -11.74 4.32 -25.73
C LYS A 197 -11.64 2.83 -25.37
N GLY A 198 -10.50 2.18 -25.62
CA GLY A 198 -10.33 0.76 -25.35
C GLY A 198 -10.39 0.45 -23.85
N LEU A 199 -9.76 1.29 -23.03
CA LEU A 199 -9.89 1.20 -21.57
C LEU A 199 -11.34 1.43 -21.13
N GLN A 200 -12.01 2.46 -21.65
CA GLN A 200 -13.41 2.76 -21.35
C GLN A 200 -14.33 1.59 -21.69
N ASP A 201 -14.13 0.93 -22.81
CA ASP A 201 -14.92 -0.23 -23.22
C ASP A 201 -14.69 -1.43 -22.28
N VAL A 202 -13.45 -1.66 -21.82
CA VAL A 202 -13.13 -2.68 -20.78
C VAL A 202 -13.84 -2.38 -19.46
N LEU A 203 -13.83 -1.12 -19.02
CA LEU A 203 -14.49 -0.66 -17.80
C LEU A 203 -16.02 -0.73 -17.92
N LYS A 204 -16.60 -0.26 -19.03
CA LYS A 204 -18.04 -0.30 -19.33
C LYS A 204 -18.57 -1.74 -19.38
N ALA A 205 -17.80 -2.65 -19.99
CA ALA A 205 -18.14 -4.07 -20.00
C ALA A 205 -18.06 -4.71 -18.61
N LYS A 206 -17.37 -4.07 -17.66
CA LYS A 206 -17.02 -4.63 -16.35
C LYS A 206 -16.27 -5.96 -16.53
N ALA A 207 -15.33 -5.96 -17.47
CA ALA A 207 -14.49 -7.11 -17.76
C ALA A 207 -13.35 -7.23 -16.73
N VAL A 208 -12.97 -6.11 -16.12
CA VAL A 208 -12.17 -6.03 -14.89
C VAL A 208 -12.95 -5.15 -13.92
N ALA A 209 -13.05 -5.56 -12.66
CA ALA A 209 -13.78 -4.80 -11.63
C ALA A 209 -13.18 -5.03 -10.25
N GLU A 210 -13.52 -4.15 -9.31
CA GLU A 210 -13.32 -4.37 -7.89
C GLU A 210 -14.45 -5.19 -7.30
N ILE A 211 -14.09 -6.19 -6.49
CA ILE A 211 -15.00 -6.92 -5.63
C ILE A 211 -14.52 -6.79 -4.19
N ASP A 212 -15.42 -6.30 -3.34
CA ASP A 212 -15.17 -6.11 -1.92
C ASP A 212 -16.20 -6.90 -1.11
N VAL A 213 -15.88 -8.18 -0.90
CA VAL A 213 -16.58 -9.04 0.05
C VAL A 213 -15.95 -8.78 1.41
N GLU A 214 -16.63 -8.00 2.24
CA GLU A 214 -16.14 -7.64 3.57
C GLU A 214 -15.92 -8.91 4.41
N HIS A 215 -14.66 -9.32 4.55
CA HIS A 215 -14.25 -10.43 5.40
C HIS A 215 -13.03 -10.03 6.23
N GLU A 216 -13.08 -10.29 7.54
CA GLU A 216 -12.02 -9.88 8.45
C GLU A 216 -10.71 -10.60 8.10
N GLY A 217 -9.66 -9.81 7.87
CA GLY A 217 -8.31 -10.34 7.66
C GLY A 217 -8.00 -10.82 6.25
N LEU A 218 -8.93 -10.76 5.31
CA LEU A 218 -8.66 -11.08 3.90
C LEU A 218 -8.57 -9.85 3.01
N PRO A 219 -7.68 -9.85 2.01
CA PRO A 219 -7.55 -8.72 1.10
C PRO A 219 -8.71 -8.61 0.11
N PRO A 220 -9.06 -7.40 -0.34
CA PRO A 220 -10.05 -7.21 -1.39
C PRO A 220 -9.58 -7.81 -2.72
N THR A 221 -10.52 -8.08 -3.63
CA THR A 221 -10.27 -8.89 -4.83
C THR A 221 -10.47 -8.09 -6.11
N VAL A 222 -9.52 -8.16 -7.04
CA VAL A 222 -9.73 -7.75 -8.43
C VAL A 222 -10.41 -8.90 -9.17
N TYR A 223 -11.60 -8.64 -9.70
CA TYR A 223 -12.35 -9.57 -10.52
C TYR A 223 -12.05 -9.38 -12.00
N VAL A 224 -11.96 -10.50 -12.72
CA VAL A 224 -11.63 -10.53 -14.14
C VAL A 224 -12.57 -11.51 -14.83
N SER A 225 -13.46 -10.98 -15.65
CA SER A 225 -14.36 -11.81 -16.47
C SER A 225 -13.72 -12.07 -17.82
N PHE A 226 -13.20 -13.28 -18.00
CA PHE A 226 -12.45 -13.62 -19.19
C PHE A 226 -13.34 -13.76 -20.43
N SER A 227 -14.58 -14.22 -20.27
CA SER A 227 -15.57 -14.27 -21.35
C SER A 227 -15.92 -12.89 -21.88
N LYS A 228 -16.01 -11.88 -21.02
CA LYS A 228 -16.18 -10.48 -21.43
C LYS A 228 -14.95 -9.92 -22.12
N LEU A 229 -13.75 -10.23 -21.62
CA LEU A 229 -12.51 -9.85 -22.32
C LEU A 229 -12.45 -10.47 -23.72
N GLN A 230 -12.88 -11.73 -23.89
CA GLN A 230 -12.97 -12.39 -25.20
C GLN A 230 -13.96 -11.67 -26.12
N ALA A 231 -15.09 -11.19 -25.60
CA ALA A 231 -16.08 -10.46 -26.39
C ALA A 231 -15.58 -9.09 -26.91
N LEU A 232 -14.55 -8.53 -26.27
CA LEU A 232 -13.94 -7.26 -26.67
C LEU A 232 -12.79 -7.45 -27.68
N GLU A 233 -12.40 -8.66 -28.03
CA GLU A 233 -11.10 -8.93 -28.69
C GLU A 233 -10.81 -8.21 -30.02
N SER A 234 -11.82 -7.85 -30.82
CA SER A 234 -11.60 -7.26 -32.16
C SER A 234 -11.03 -5.84 -32.11
N ASP A 235 -11.31 -5.09 -31.05
CA ASP A 235 -11.19 -3.61 -31.08
C ASP A 235 -10.28 -3.02 -29.99
N HIS A 236 -9.61 -3.86 -29.20
CA HIS A 236 -8.95 -3.43 -27.97
C HIS A 236 -7.50 -3.91 -27.89
N SER A 237 -6.63 -3.08 -27.34
CA SER A 237 -5.25 -3.45 -27.10
C SER A 237 -5.16 -4.25 -25.79
N PRO A 238 -4.26 -5.25 -25.68
CA PRO A 238 -3.98 -5.88 -24.40
C PRO A 238 -3.52 -4.89 -23.31
N GLN A 239 -3.03 -3.71 -23.70
CA GLN A 239 -2.61 -2.67 -22.76
C GLN A 239 -3.82 -2.05 -22.04
N ASP A 240 -4.98 -1.99 -22.67
CA ASP A 240 -6.20 -1.46 -22.07
C ASP A 240 -6.64 -2.35 -20.89
N VAL A 241 -6.50 -3.68 -21.03
CA VAL A 241 -6.73 -4.64 -19.95
C VAL A 241 -5.71 -4.47 -18.84
N VAL A 242 -4.42 -4.33 -19.17
CA VAL A 242 -3.36 -4.09 -18.16
C VAL A 242 -3.63 -2.81 -17.37
N ASN A 243 -4.04 -1.74 -18.05
CA ASN A 243 -4.36 -0.47 -17.42
C ASN A 243 -5.56 -0.61 -16.45
N ALA A 244 -6.62 -1.33 -16.85
CA ALA A 244 -7.75 -1.61 -15.96
C ALA A 244 -7.31 -2.38 -14.70
N PHE A 245 -6.46 -3.39 -14.85
CA PHE A 245 -5.87 -4.13 -13.72
C PHE A 245 -5.06 -3.22 -12.79
N VAL A 246 -4.21 -2.35 -13.36
CA VAL A 246 -3.39 -1.40 -12.61
C VAL A 246 -4.27 -0.45 -11.82
N ILE A 247 -5.31 0.14 -12.44
CA ILE A 247 -6.23 1.07 -11.79
C ILE A 247 -6.89 0.43 -10.56
N PHE A 248 -7.55 -0.72 -10.73
CA PHE A 248 -8.21 -1.37 -9.60
C PHE A 248 -7.21 -1.86 -8.56
N THR A 249 -6.02 -2.31 -8.96
CA THR A 249 -4.97 -2.70 -7.99
C THR A 249 -4.49 -1.51 -7.17
N GLU A 250 -4.20 -0.36 -7.78
CA GLU A 250 -3.82 0.87 -7.06
C GLU A 250 -4.93 1.30 -6.09
N GLU A 251 -6.19 1.28 -6.53
CA GLU A 251 -7.34 1.65 -5.71
C GLU A 251 -7.49 0.72 -4.49
N LEU A 252 -7.39 -0.59 -4.69
CA LEU A 252 -7.44 -1.56 -3.60
C LEU A 252 -6.26 -1.43 -2.63
N LEU A 253 -5.03 -1.29 -3.14
CA LEU A 253 -3.83 -1.16 -2.30
C LEU A 253 -3.84 0.15 -1.50
N SER A 254 -4.36 1.24 -2.06
CA SER A 254 -4.52 2.53 -1.36
C SER A 254 -5.45 2.47 -0.16
N ARG A 255 -6.36 1.49 -0.13
CA ARG A 255 -7.30 1.25 0.98
C ARG A 255 -6.88 0.10 1.88
N ALA A 256 -5.71 -0.50 1.66
CA ALA A 256 -5.21 -1.58 2.49
C ALA A 256 -5.15 -1.15 3.97
N ALA A 257 -5.64 -1.99 4.86
CA ALA A 257 -5.66 -1.72 6.30
C ALA A 257 -4.26 -1.47 6.88
N ASN A 258 -3.24 -2.08 6.27
CA ASN A 258 -1.84 -1.87 6.60
C ASN A 258 -1.05 -1.45 5.34
N PRO A 259 -0.69 -0.17 5.18
CA PRO A 259 0.05 0.30 4.00
C PRO A 259 1.48 -0.26 3.91
N ARG A 260 2.03 -0.85 4.98
CA ARG A 260 3.35 -1.50 4.98
C ARG A 260 3.31 -2.95 4.48
N GLN A 261 2.13 -3.55 4.48
CA GLN A 261 1.92 -4.91 3.98
C GLN A 261 0.63 -4.94 3.15
N PRO A 262 0.54 -4.09 2.11
CA PRO A 262 -0.68 -3.99 1.34
C PRO A 262 -0.82 -5.27 0.51
N LYS A 263 -2.02 -5.83 0.50
CA LYS A 263 -2.32 -7.08 -0.20
C LYS A 263 -3.58 -6.92 -1.04
N THR A 264 -3.64 -7.64 -2.14
CA THR A 264 -4.85 -7.84 -2.95
C THR A 264 -4.93 -9.30 -3.39
N SER A 265 -6.16 -9.77 -3.59
CA SER A 265 -6.44 -11.04 -4.24
C SER A 265 -6.90 -10.78 -5.68
N GLN A 266 -6.85 -11.82 -6.52
CA GLN A 266 -7.34 -11.76 -7.89
C GLN A 266 -8.23 -12.97 -8.15
N PHE A 267 -9.38 -12.75 -8.76
CA PHE A 267 -10.29 -13.82 -9.19
C PHE A 267 -10.51 -13.73 -10.70
N ILE A 268 -10.08 -14.76 -11.42
CA ILE A 268 -10.21 -14.89 -12.86
C ILE A 268 -11.37 -15.85 -13.14
N ASP A 269 -12.50 -15.26 -13.53
CA ASP A 269 -13.70 -15.98 -13.93
C ASP A 269 -13.58 -16.44 -15.39
N LEU A 270 -13.53 -17.77 -15.55
CA LEU A 270 -13.50 -18.47 -16.83
C LEU A 270 -14.89 -18.99 -17.22
N THR A 271 -15.95 -18.60 -16.52
CA THR A 271 -17.32 -19.02 -16.83
C THR A 271 -17.70 -18.53 -18.23
N GLY A 272 -18.20 -19.45 -19.06
CA GLY A 272 -18.55 -19.18 -20.46
C GLY A 272 -17.37 -19.13 -21.41
N VAL A 273 -16.13 -19.34 -20.96
CA VAL A 273 -14.95 -19.42 -21.84
C VAL A 273 -14.93 -20.78 -22.55
N SER A 274 -14.94 -20.77 -23.87
CA SER A 274 -14.84 -22.01 -24.65
C SER A 274 -13.41 -22.55 -24.64
N ILE A 275 -13.24 -23.87 -24.58
CA ILE A 275 -11.91 -24.50 -24.67
C ILE A 275 -11.24 -24.18 -26.02
N SER A 276 -12.04 -24.00 -27.07
CA SER A 276 -11.60 -23.68 -28.44
C SER A 276 -11.05 -22.26 -28.59
N SER A 277 -11.53 -21.28 -27.82
CA SER A 277 -11.01 -19.91 -27.86
C SER A 277 -9.71 -19.75 -27.08
N GLY A 278 -9.39 -20.73 -26.22
CA GLY A 278 -8.12 -20.81 -25.50
C GLY A 278 -7.95 -19.72 -24.45
N LEU A 279 -6.98 -19.94 -23.55
CA LEU A 279 -6.53 -18.90 -22.62
C LEU A 279 -5.60 -17.96 -23.38
N ARG A 280 -5.90 -16.66 -23.40
CA ARG A 280 -5.06 -15.59 -23.97
C ARG A 280 -3.80 -15.37 -23.13
N VAL A 281 -2.82 -16.24 -23.36
CA VAL A 281 -1.52 -16.21 -22.67
C VAL A 281 -0.79 -14.88 -22.89
N ASP A 282 -1.03 -14.21 -24.02
CA ASP A 282 -0.46 -12.89 -24.33
C ASP A 282 -0.92 -11.81 -23.34
N ILE A 283 -2.21 -11.78 -22.99
CA ILE A 283 -2.74 -10.85 -21.99
C ILE A 283 -2.13 -11.18 -20.62
N LEU A 284 -2.14 -12.44 -20.21
CA LEU A 284 -1.56 -12.86 -18.93
C LEU A 284 -0.06 -12.53 -18.83
N LYS A 285 0.70 -12.72 -19.92
CA LYS A 285 2.11 -12.33 -20.00
C LYS A 285 2.30 -10.83 -19.83
N LYS A 286 1.45 -10.01 -20.45
CA LYS A 286 1.53 -8.54 -20.33
C LYS A 286 1.14 -8.05 -18.94
N VAL A 287 0.10 -8.62 -18.34
CA VAL A 287 -0.27 -8.34 -16.95
C VAL A 287 0.89 -8.72 -16.03
N TYR A 288 1.45 -9.93 -16.17
CA TYR A 288 2.60 -10.34 -15.36
C TYR A 288 3.83 -9.45 -15.58
N ALA A 289 4.14 -9.07 -16.82
CA ALA A 289 5.26 -8.19 -17.13
C ALA A 289 5.12 -6.80 -16.50
N ALA A 290 3.88 -6.31 -16.31
CA ALA A 290 3.62 -5.08 -15.58
C ALA A 290 3.65 -5.29 -14.06
N PHE A 291 3.09 -6.38 -13.55
CA PHE A 291 2.88 -6.59 -12.12
C PHE A 291 4.12 -7.10 -11.38
N GLU A 292 4.86 -8.02 -11.98
CA GLU A 292 6.04 -8.61 -11.34
C GLU A 292 7.12 -7.58 -10.96
N PRO A 293 7.51 -6.63 -11.83
CA PRO A 293 8.51 -5.62 -11.47
C PRO A 293 7.95 -4.45 -10.63
N ASN A 294 6.66 -4.13 -10.74
CA ASN A 294 6.11 -2.88 -10.16
C ASN A 294 5.25 -3.13 -8.89
N TYR A 295 4.73 -4.34 -8.72
CA TYR A 295 3.88 -4.72 -7.60
C TYR A 295 4.42 -5.97 -6.88
N PRO A 296 5.72 -6.03 -6.54
CA PRO A 296 6.25 -7.18 -5.81
C PRO A 296 5.52 -7.34 -4.48
N GLU A 297 5.31 -8.60 -4.09
CA GLU A 297 4.74 -8.98 -2.80
C GLU A 297 3.41 -8.30 -2.43
N THR A 298 2.61 -7.84 -3.40
CA THR A 298 1.23 -7.36 -3.14
C THR A 298 0.18 -8.45 -3.37
N LEU A 299 0.44 -9.42 -4.27
CA LEU A 299 -0.46 -10.53 -4.50
C LEU A 299 -0.54 -11.45 -3.28
N HIS A 300 -1.75 -11.64 -2.75
CA HIS A 300 -2.08 -12.65 -1.75
C HIS A 300 -2.39 -13.99 -2.41
N LYS A 301 -3.45 -14.03 -3.23
CA LYS A 301 -3.89 -15.20 -3.99
C LYS A 301 -4.41 -14.79 -5.36
N MET A 302 -4.20 -15.64 -6.35
CA MET A 302 -4.86 -15.57 -7.65
C MET A 302 -5.64 -16.85 -7.87
N VAL A 303 -6.96 -16.77 -7.98
CA VAL A 303 -7.83 -17.92 -8.18
C VAL A 303 -8.39 -17.89 -9.59
N MET A 304 -8.23 -18.98 -10.35
CA MET A 304 -8.81 -19.18 -11.67
C MET A 304 -9.90 -20.24 -11.57
N PHE A 305 -11.13 -19.88 -11.95
CA PHE A 305 -12.31 -20.77 -11.83
C PHE A 305 -13.40 -20.40 -12.86
N PRO A 306 -14.19 -21.36 -13.37
CA PRO A 306 -13.95 -22.79 -13.31
C PRO A 306 -12.92 -23.19 -14.38
N VAL A 307 -11.94 -24.01 -14.01
CA VAL A 307 -10.90 -24.46 -14.93
C VAL A 307 -11.15 -25.91 -15.34
N SER A 308 -11.34 -26.16 -16.64
CA SER A 308 -11.47 -27.54 -17.14
C SER A 308 -10.21 -28.37 -16.84
N ARG A 309 -10.37 -29.70 -16.70
CA ARG A 309 -9.24 -30.61 -16.44
C ARG A 309 -8.10 -30.47 -17.45
N VAL A 310 -8.42 -30.19 -18.72
CA VAL A 310 -7.41 -30.00 -19.78
C VAL A 310 -6.59 -28.74 -19.53
N VAL A 311 -7.24 -27.62 -19.21
CA VAL A 311 -6.53 -26.37 -18.90
C VAL A 311 -5.71 -26.51 -17.62
N LYS A 312 -6.21 -27.25 -16.62
CA LYS A 312 -5.47 -27.56 -15.39
C LYS A 312 -4.17 -28.33 -15.68
N LEU A 313 -4.20 -29.30 -16.62
CA LEU A 313 -3.02 -30.06 -17.04
C LEU A 313 -2.01 -29.20 -17.81
N THR A 314 -2.47 -28.22 -18.60
CA THR A 314 -1.58 -27.37 -19.40
C THR A 314 -1.13 -26.11 -18.69
N ALA A 315 -1.79 -25.71 -17.59
CA ALA A 315 -1.52 -24.47 -16.87
C ALA A 315 -0.04 -24.31 -16.45
N SER A 316 0.62 -25.39 -16.02
CA SER A 316 2.04 -25.33 -15.66
C SER A 316 2.94 -24.93 -16.83
N GLY A 317 2.61 -25.37 -18.05
CA GLY A 317 3.30 -24.96 -19.26
C GLY A 317 2.91 -23.54 -19.69
N LEU A 318 1.64 -23.18 -19.58
CA LEU A 318 1.15 -21.83 -19.93
C LEU A 318 1.78 -20.75 -19.03
N LEU A 319 2.02 -21.07 -17.77
CA LEU A 319 2.57 -20.16 -16.76
C LEU A 319 4.07 -20.35 -16.53
N SER A 320 4.80 -20.95 -17.48
CA SER A 320 6.24 -21.18 -17.34
C SER A 320 7.05 -19.88 -17.17
N PHE A 321 6.49 -18.74 -17.58
CA PHE A 321 7.07 -17.41 -17.44
C PHE A 321 6.91 -16.79 -16.04
N VAL A 322 6.06 -17.38 -15.18
CA VAL A 322 5.82 -16.92 -13.82
C VAL A 322 6.89 -17.51 -12.89
N ASN A 323 7.42 -16.72 -11.96
CA ASN A 323 8.38 -17.21 -10.98
C ASN A 323 7.73 -18.20 -9.99
N GLU A 324 8.52 -19.06 -9.36
CA GLU A 324 8.00 -20.12 -8.46
C GLU A 324 7.31 -19.59 -7.20
N ASN A 325 7.74 -18.44 -6.67
CA ASN A 325 7.10 -17.83 -5.50
C ASN A 325 5.68 -17.34 -5.84
N THR A 326 5.52 -16.70 -7.00
CA THR A 326 4.23 -16.23 -7.50
C THR A 326 3.33 -17.39 -7.89
N LYS A 327 3.86 -18.46 -8.50
CA LYS A 327 3.07 -19.68 -8.83
C LYS A 327 2.44 -20.34 -7.60
N LYS A 328 3.10 -20.32 -6.44
CA LYS A 328 2.53 -20.86 -5.18
C LYS A 328 1.27 -20.12 -4.72
N LYS A 329 1.05 -18.90 -5.21
CA LYS A 329 -0.12 -18.07 -4.92
C LYS A 329 -1.29 -18.35 -5.87
N PHE A 330 -1.07 -19.16 -6.92
CA PHE A 330 -2.08 -19.45 -7.93
C PHE A 330 -2.90 -20.68 -7.53
N VAL A 331 -4.21 -20.55 -7.62
CA VAL A 331 -5.19 -21.59 -7.34
C VAL A 331 -5.99 -21.82 -8.60
N ILE A 332 -5.76 -22.95 -9.27
CA ILE A 332 -6.39 -23.28 -10.56
C ILE A 332 -7.34 -24.44 -10.31
N THR A 333 -8.65 -24.15 -10.27
CA THR A 333 -9.64 -25.09 -9.73
C THR A 333 -10.97 -25.05 -10.48
N ASP A 334 -11.70 -26.16 -10.43
CA ASP A 334 -13.09 -26.34 -10.81
C ASP A 334 -14.00 -26.55 -9.58
N ASP A 335 -13.43 -26.46 -8.38
CA ASP A 335 -14.12 -26.67 -7.11
C ASP A 335 -14.44 -25.35 -6.41
N LEU A 336 -15.73 -25.08 -6.22
CA LEU A 336 -16.23 -23.87 -5.56
C LEU A 336 -15.84 -23.81 -4.08
N ASP A 337 -15.74 -24.95 -3.38
CA ASP A 337 -15.31 -24.98 -1.97
C ASP A 337 -13.89 -24.43 -1.83
N VAL A 338 -13.01 -24.76 -2.79
CA VAL A 338 -11.63 -24.24 -2.84
C VAL A 338 -11.62 -22.73 -3.08
N VAL A 339 -12.46 -22.23 -4.01
CA VAL A 339 -12.57 -20.78 -4.28
C VAL A 339 -12.99 -20.04 -3.00
N CYS A 340 -14.07 -20.49 -2.38
CA CYS A 340 -14.60 -19.89 -1.17
C CYS A 340 -13.61 -19.93 -0.01
N SER A 341 -12.88 -21.04 0.16
CA SER A 341 -11.86 -21.15 1.21
C SER A 341 -10.66 -20.24 0.99
N GLU A 342 -10.18 -20.08 -0.24
CA GLU A 342 -8.97 -19.30 -0.56
C GLU A 342 -9.24 -17.79 -0.59
N LEU A 343 -10.48 -17.38 -0.88
CA LEU A 343 -10.90 -15.97 -0.90
C LEU A 343 -11.76 -15.56 0.31
N GLY A 344 -12.05 -16.52 1.20
CA GLY A 344 -12.93 -16.37 2.38
C GLY A 344 -14.34 -15.91 2.05
N TRP A 345 -14.88 -16.38 0.93
CA TRP A 345 -16.28 -16.14 0.59
C TRP A 345 -17.18 -17.14 1.30
N ASP A 346 -18.37 -16.71 1.73
CA ASP A 346 -19.38 -17.65 2.25
C ASP A 346 -20.01 -18.40 1.08
N LYS A 347 -19.71 -19.70 0.97
CA LYS A 347 -20.27 -20.57 -0.07
C LYS A 347 -21.80 -20.53 -0.13
N LYS A 348 -22.48 -20.47 1.02
CA LYS A 348 -23.96 -20.43 1.05
C LYS A 348 -24.47 -19.16 0.40
N GLU A 349 -23.77 -18.05 0.58
CA GLU A 349 -24.11 -16.79 -0.06
C GLU A 349 -23.89 -16.86 -1.58
N VAL A 350 -22.76 -17.43 -2.02
CA VAL A 350 -22.46 -17.61 -3.45
C VAL A 350 -23.53 -18.46 -4.12
N GLU A 351 -23.91 -19.58 -3.50
CA GLU A 351 -24.97 -20.46 -4.00
C GLU A 351 -26.34 -19.77 -3.99
N ALA A 352 -26.66 -19.00 -2.95
CA ALA A 352 -27.92 -18.24 -2.86
C ALA A 352 -28.02 -17.14 -3.92
N CYS A 353 -26.91 -16.63 -4.43
CA CYS A 353 -26.90 -15.64 -5.53
C CYS A 353 -27.17 -16.29 -6.90
N GLY A 354 -27.09 -17.62 -7.03
CA GLY A 354 -27.18 -18.31 -8.33
C GLY A 354 -25.82 -18.76 -8.88
N GLY A 355 -24.73 -18.54 -8.14
CA GLY A 355 -23.38 -18.90 -8.52
C GLY A 355 -22.40 -17.73 -8.43
N VAL A 356 -21.16 -17.98 -8.86
CA VAL A 356 -20.06 -17.01 -8.72
C VAL A 356 -20.32 -15.72 -9.49
N THR A 357 -20.77 -15.81 -10.75
CA THR A 357 -20.96 -14.62 -11.59
C THR A 357 -21.99 -13.66 -10.99
N ASP A 358 -23.12 -14.17 -10.50
CA ASP A 358 -24.16 -13.34 -9.86
C ASP A 358 -23.69 -12.80 -8.50
N PHE A 359 -22.95 -13.61 -7.73
CA PHE A 359 -22.32 -13.17 -6.49
C PHE A 359 -21.32 -12.03 -6.71
N MET A 360 -20.51 -12.08 -7.77
CA MET A 360 -19.61 -10.98 -8.14
C MET A 360 -20.38 -9.72 -8.48
N HIS A 361 -21.46 -9.82 -9.27
CA HIS A 361 -22.29 -8.66 -9.59
C HIS A 361 -22.94 -8.02 -8.36
N LYS A 362 -23.30 -8.81 -7.34
CA LYS A 362 -23.83 -8.31 -6.08
C LYS A 362 -22.81 -7.47 -5.29
N HIS A 363 -21.53 -7.84 -5.32
CA HIS A 363 -20.46 -7.24 -4.51
C HIS A 363 -19.55 -6.27 -5.28
N GLU A 364 -19.92 -5.96 -6.53
CA GLU A 364 -19.23 -4.97 -7.35
C GLU A 364 -19.44 -3.57 -6.79
N LYS A 365 -18.39 -2.93 -6.25
CA LYS A 365 -18.48 -1.61 -5.60
C LYS A 365 -18.07 -0.44 -6.51
N HIS A 366 -17.07 -0.64 -7.37
CA HIS A 366 -16.42 0.44 -8.11
C HIS A 366 -16.30 0.16 -9.61
N GLY A 367 -16.36 1.23 -10.40
CA GLY A 367 -16.25 1.21 -11.87
C GLY A 367 -17.06 2.32 -12.54
N SER A 368 -18.24 2.65 -12.00
CA SER A 368 -19.14 3.67 -12.58
C SER A 368 -18.58 5.09 -12.55
N THR A 369 -17.78 5.45 -11.54
CA THR A 369 -17.15 6.77 -11.42
C THR A 369 -15.99 6.98 -12.40
N MET A 370 -15.46 5.90 -12.97
CA MET A 370 -14.36 5.91 -13.95
C MET A 370 -14.84 5.80 -15.39
N ILE A 371 -16.15 5.61 -15.59
CA ILE A 371 -16.78 5.50 -16.90
C ILE A 371 -17.23 6.89 -17.37
N PHE A 372 -16.80 7.26 -18.57
CA PHE A 372 -17.27 8.47 -19.24
C PHE A 372 -18.26 8.11 -20.36
N ASP A 373 -19.34 8.88 -20.50
CA ASP A 373 -20.35 8.67 -21.53
C ASP A 373 -19.85 8.98 -22.94
#